data_AF-A0A6L8MSD2-F1
#
_entry.id   AF-A0A6L8MSD2-F1
#
_cell.length_a   1.000
_cell.length_b   1.000
_cell.length_c   1.000
_cell.angle_alpha   90.00
_cell.angle_beta   90.00
_cell.angle_gamma   90.00
#
_symmetry.space_group_name_H-M   'P 1'
#
loop_
_entity.id
_entity.type
_entity.pdbx_description
1 polymer ?
#
loop_
_entity_poly.entity_id
_entity_poly.type
_entity_poly.pdbx_seq_one_letter_code
_entity_poly.pdbx_strand_id
1 'polypeptide(L)'
;MKKIIALSLLFFVATSALAGDTKWSFMGEFSNIARGNESGDCDGYALRLWKLSNTAREDQVIGIFTHADGPCDKLGTPIYGVFYSSINQTISFSAPNDSPAVLETERFSGKIESDKISGTLTIFNHYKRTTSKSSLLLKRR
;
A
#
# COMPACT_ATOMS: atom_id res chain seq x y z
N MET A 1 -75.45 2.11 -8.31
CA MET A 1 -74.68 2.28 -7.04
C MET A 1 -73.31 1.64 -7.23
N LYS A 2 -72.25 2.36 -6.83
CA LYS A 2 -70.80 2.09 -7.00
C LYS A 2 -70.31 0.83 -6.28
N LYS A 3 -69.34 0.08 -6.85
CA LYS A 3 -68.22 -0.65 -6.19
C LYS A 3 -67.10 -0.89 -7.24
N ILE A 4 -66.09 -0.03 -7.38
CA ILE A 4 -64.72 -0.04 -6.76
C ILE A 4 -63.94 -1.37 -6.90
N ILE A 5 -63.13 -1.40 -7.97
CA ILE A 5 -61.71 -1.80 -8.17
C ILE A 5 -61.01 -2.62 -7.06
N ALA A 6 -60.31 -3.68 -7.46
CA ALA A 6 -59.01 -4.05 -6.88
C ALA A 6 -58.10 -4.66 -7.95
N LEU A 7 -57.14 -3.87 -8.42
CA LEU A 7 -56.06 -4.26 -9.34
C LEU A 7 -54.94 -4.87 -8.49
N SER A 8 -54.69 -6.17 -8.63
CA SER A 8 -53.62 -6.87 -7.93
C SER A 8 -52.26 -6.48 -8.50
N LEU A 9 -51.59 -5.54 -7.84
CA LEU A 9 -50.17 -5.23 -8.04
C LEU A 9 -49.33 -6.44 -7.60
N LEU A 10 -48.69 -7.11 -8.56
CA LEU A 10 -47.64 -8.08 -8.30
C LEU A 10 -46.41 -7.34 -7.74
N PHE A 11 -46.04 -7.71 -6.51
CA PHE A 11 -44.83 -7.26 -5.84
C PHE A 11 -43.59 -7.65 -6.66
N PHE A 12 -42.88 -6.67 -7.20
CA PHE A 12 -41.49 -6.84 -7.60
C PHE A 12 -40.66 -7.05 -6.34
N VAL A 13 -40.13 -8.25 -6.15
CA VAL A 13 -39.05 -8.48 -5.18
C VAL A 13 -37.79 -7.86 -5.78
N ALA A 14 -37.53 -6.60 -5.45
CA ALA A 14 -36.24 -5.99 -5.69
C ALA A 14 -35.26 -6.60 -4.69
N THR A 15 -34.44 -7.57 -5.13
CA THR A 15 -33.19 -7.91 -4.44
C THR A 15 -32.31 -6.67 -4.47
N SER A 16 -32.31 -5.91 -3.38
CA SER A 16 -31.28 -4.91 -3.11
C SER A 16 -29.97 -5.65 -2.93
N ALA A 17 -29.18 -5.73 -3.99
CA ALA A 17 -27.74 -5.91 -3.85
C ALA A 17 -27.27 -4.76 -2.98
N LEU A 18 -27.01 -5.03 -1.70
CA LEU A 18 -26.26 -4.14 -0.82
C LEU A 18 -24.92 -3.90 -1.51
N ALA A 19 -24.82 -2.79 -2.23
CA ALA A 19 -23.55 -2.26 -2.68
C ALA A 19 -22.76 -1.96 -1.40
N GLY A 20 -21.98 -2.93 -0.92
CA GLY A 20 -21.14 -2.71 0.24
C GLY A 20 -20.18 -1.58 -0.09
N ASP A 21 -20.20 -0.52 0.72
CA ASP A 21 -19.41 0.68 0.49
C ASP A 21 -17.93 0.31 0.28
N THR A 22 -17.42 0.59 -0.92
CA THR A 22 -16.01 0.45 -1.24
C THR A 22 -15.21 1.41 -0.36
N LYS A 23 -14.44 0.88 0.58
CA LYS A 23 -13.68 1.68 1.55
C LYS A 23 -12.21 1.27 1.62
N TRP A 24 -11.33 2.24 1.78
CA TRP A 24 -9.92 1.98 2.10
C TRP A 24 -9.81 1.56 3.56
N SER A 25 -9.19 0.41 3.78
CA SER A 25 -8.88 -0.16 5.10
C SER A 25 -7.39 -0.08 5.34
N PHE A 26 -6.98 0.44 6.51
CA PHE A 26 -5.56 0.52 6.85
C PHE A 26 -5.01 -0.88 7.15
N MET A 27 -3.94 -1.26 6.46
CA MET A 27 -3.29 -2.57 6.65
C MET A 27 -2.23 -2.51 7.76
N GLY A 28 -1.55 -1.38 7.88
CA GLY A 28 -0.53 -1.14 8.90
C GLY A 28 0.56 -0.18 8.46
N GLU A 29 1.36 0.23 9.44
CA GLU A 29 2.63 0.92 9.28
C GLU A 29 3.76 -0.04 9.68
N PHE A 30 4.77 -0.15 8.83
CA PHE A 30 5.93 -0.99 9.04
C PHE A 30 7.18 -0.15 8.89
N SER A 31 8.15 -0.30 9.79
CA SER A 31 9.34 0.55 9.82
C SER A 31 10.52 -0.15 10.47
N ASN A 32 11.72 0.15 9.98
CA ASN A 32 12.97 -0.08 10.69
C ASN A 32 13.75 1.23 10.91
N ILE A 33 13.12 2.39 10.71
CA ILE A 33 13.74 3.70 10.91
C ILE A 33 14.28 3.78 12.33
N ALA A 34 15.56 4.06 12.43
CA ALA A 34 16.27 4.31 13.68
C ALA A 34 16.88 5.71 13.65
N ARG A 35 16.96 6.36 14.82
CA ARG A 35 17.70 7.61 14.95
C ARG A 35 19.19 7.31 14.83
N GLY A 36 19.89 8.09 14.02
CA GLY A 36 21.34 8.07 13.90
C GLY A 36 22.04 8.61 15.14
N ASN A 37 23.37 8.49 15.15
CA ASN A 37 24.21 9.01 16.24
C ASN A 37 24.36 10.53 16.20
N GLU A 38 24.15 11.16 15.04
CA GLU A 38 24.11 12.61 14.87
C GLU A 38 22.72 13.14 15.23
N SER A 39 22.65 14.24 15.98
CA SER A 39 21.39 14.73 16.53
C SER A 39 20.44 15.16 15.40
N GLY A 40 19.32 14.44 15.25
CA GLY A 40 18.27 14.78 14.29
C GLY A 40 18.27 13.93 13.02
N ASP A 41 19.27 13.06 12.85
CA ASP A 41 19.32 12.16 11.70
C ASP A 41 18.63 10.82 11.98
N CYS A 42 18.11 10.23 10.92
CA CYS A 42 17.46 8.93 10.88
C CYS A 42 17.95 8.17 9.65
N ASP A 43 18.04 6.85 9.81
CA ASP A 43 18.34 5.92 8.72
C ASP A 43 17.32 4.78 8.71
N GLY A 44 17.01 4.30 7.51
CA GLY A 44 16.14 3.16 7.27
C GLY A 44 14.89 3.51 6.46
N TYR A 45 13.87 2.66 6.59
CA TYR A 45 12.70 2.68 5.72
C TYR A 45 11.40 2.55 6.51
N ALA A 46 10.34 3.13 5.97
CA ALA A 46 8.98 2.92 6.44
C ALA A 46 8.01 2.71 5.27
N LEU A 47 6.95 1.95 5.52
CA LEU A 47 5.91 1.63 4.57
C LEU A 47 4.55 1.68 5.27
N ARG A 48 3.64 2.50 4.76
CA ARG A 48 2.24 2.58 5.19
C ARG A 48 1.36 2.06 4.06
N LEU A 49 0.44 1.16 4.37
CA LEU A 49 -0.39 0.46 3.37
C LEU A 49 -1.88 0.56 3.68
N TRP A 50 -2.68 0.69 2.63
CA TRP A 50 -4.14 0.60 2.68
C TRP A 50 -4.65 -0.34 1.60
N LYS A 51 -5.67 -1.13 1.93
CA LYS A 51 -6.33 -2.07 1.03
C LYS A 51 -7.76 -1.62 0.75
N LEU A 52 -8.17 -1.65 -0.51
CA LEU A 52 -9.56 -1.44 -0.89
C LEU A 52 -10.40 -2.65 -0.46
N SER A 53 -11.38 -2.43 0.42
CA SER A 53 -12.33 -3.45 0.82
C SER A 53 -13.43 -3.59 -0.23
N ASN A 54 -13.89 -4.83 -0.48
CA ASN A 54 -15.07 -5.18 -1.27
C ASN A 54 -14.94 -5.22 -2.81
N THR A 55 -13.73 -5.38 -3.35
CA THR A 55 -13.57 -5.74 -4.76
C THR A 55 -13.60 -7.27 -4.92
N ALA A 56 -14.68 -7.81 -5.49
CA ALA A 56 -14.87 -9.25 -5.70
C ALA A 56 -13.84 -9.92 -6.63
N ARG A 57 -12.84 -9.19 -7.15
CA ARG A 57 -11.91 -9.67 -8.18
C ARG A 57 -10.44 -9.28 -8.04
N GLU A 58 -10.07 -8.21 -7.33
CA GLU A 58 -8.65 -7.83 -7.19
C GLU A 58 -8.38 -7.11 -5.86
N ASP A 59 -7.37 -7.56 -5.12
CA ASP A 59 -6.90 -6.85 -3.93
C ASP A 59 -6.14 -5.59 -4.36
N GLN A 60 -6.81 -4.43 -4.33
CA GLN A 60 -6.13 -3.16 -4.60
C GLN A 60 -5.45 -2.65 -3.33
N VAL A 61 -4.16 -2.35 -3.44
CA VAL A 61 -3.35 -1.79 -2.36
C VAL A 61 -2.69 -0.49 -2.82
N ILE A 62 -2.75 0.52 -1.95
CA ILE A 62 -2.02 1.76 -2.07
C ILE A 62 -1.10 1.92 -0.87
N GLY A 63 -0.12 2.80 -0.97
CA GLY A 63 0.79 3.05 0.13
C GLY A 63 1.71 4.23 -0.04
N ILE A 64 2.43 4.51 1.03
CA ILE A 64 3.49 5.51 1.10
C ILE A 64 4.76 4.81 1.55
N PHE A 65 5.83 4.95 0.79
CA PHE A 65 7.17 4.46 1.12
C PHE A 65 8.05 5.64 1.51
N THR A 66 8.79 5.49 2.60
CA THR A 66 9.71 6.52 3.09
C THR A 66 11.09 5.89 3.19
N HIS A 67 12.07 6.55 2.60
CA HIS A 67 13.49 6.28 2.79
C HIS A 67 14.08 7.43 3.62
N ALA A 68 14.41 7.14 4.88
CA ALA A 68 15.12 8.06 5.75
C ALA A 68 16.62 7.89 5.53
N ASP A 69 17.26 8.97 5.09
CA ASP A 69 18.71 9.13 4.99
C ASP A 69 19.01 10.61 5.25
N GLY A 70 19.55 10.90 6.44
CA GLY A 70 19.71 12.25 6.99
C GLY A 70 18.52 12.67 7.88
N PRO A 71 17.92 13.86 7.73
CA PRO A 71 16.93 14.36 8.69
C PRO A 71 15.74 13.43 8.91
N CYS A 72 15.29 13.27 10.16
CA CYS A 72 14.17 12.38 10.51
C CYS A 72 12.81 12.75 9.87
N ASP A 73 12.62 14.00 9.46
CA ASP A 73 11.34 14.51 8.94
C ASP A 73 11.22 14.34 7.40
N LYS A 74 11.64 13.18 6.87
CA LYS A 74 11.45 12.89 5.44
C LYS A 74 9.97 12.68 5.12
N LEU A 75 9.53 13.34 4.05
CA LEU A 75 8.26 13.00 3.43
C LEU A 75 8.37 11.59 2.82
N GLY A 76 7.24 10.93 2.65
CA GLY A 76 7.17 9.64 1.96
C GLY A 76 6.59 9.82 0.57
N THR A 77 6.97 8.92 -0.34
CA THR A 77 6.48 8.90 -1.71
C THR A 77 5.35 7.89 -1.89
N PRO A 78 4.36 8.18 -2.74
CA PRO A 78 3.40 7.18 -3.16
C PRO A 78 4.08 6.00 -3.86
N ILE A 79 3.65 4.79 -3.51
CA ILE A 79 4.06 3.59 -4.24
C ILE A 79 3.21 3.39 -5.50
N TYR A 80 3.80 2.79 -6.52
CA TYR A 80 3.16 2.51 -7.81
C TYR A 80 3.47 1.10 -8.30
N GLY A 81 2.71 0.63 -9.30
CA GLY A 81 2.87 -0.73 -9.86
C GLY A 81 2.65 -1.81 -8.81
N VAL A 82 1.71 -1.59 -7.88
CA VAL A 82 1.49 -2.49 -6.75
C VAL A 82 0.85 -3.78 -7.23
N PHE A 83 1.52 -4.89 -6.96
CA PHE A 83 0.94 -6.22 -7.03
C PHE A 83 0.84 -6.77 -5.62
N TYR A 84 -0.36 -7.18 -5.20
CA TYR A 84 -0.60 -7.79 -3.90
C TYR A 84 -1.47 -9.03 -4.05
N SER A 85 -1.11 -10.09 -3.33
CA SER A 85 -1.88 -11.33 -3.24
C SER A 85 -2.15 -11.63 -1.78
N SER A 86 -3.41 -11.53 -1.35
CA SER A 86 -3.81 -11.96 0.00
C SER A 86 -3.68 -13.47 0.23
N ILE A 87 -3.74 -14.28 -0.84
CA ILE A 87 -3.58 -15.74 -0.73
C ILE A 87 -2.13 -16.08 -0.36
N ASN A 88 -1.18 -15.52 -1.09
CA ASN A 88 0.24 -15.82 -0.91
C ASN A 88 0.93 -14.87 0.07
N GLN A 89 0.22 -13.84 0.54
CA GLN A 89 0.75 -12.77 1.38
C GLN A 89 1.98 -12.09 0.76
N THR A 90 1.98 -11.94 -0.58
CA THR A 90 3.08 -11.33 -1.32
C THR A 90 2.73 -9.93 -1.76
N ILE A 91 3.69 -9.02 -1.71
CA ILE A 91 3.56 -7.65 -2.22
C ILE A 91 4.80 -7.25 -3.01
N SER A 92 4.60 -6.57 -4.13
CA SER A 92 5.66 -5.85 -4.84
C SER A 92 5.19 -4.49 -5.27
N PHE A 93 6.08 -3.51 -5.26
CA PHE A 93 5.79 -2.14 -5.67
C PHE A 93 7.07 -1.43 -6.08
N SER A 94 6.91 -0.22 -6.64
CA SER A 94 7.99 0.71 -6.91
C SER A 94 7.70 2.06 -6.24
N ALA A 95 8.74 2.78 -5.86
CA ALA A 95 8.68 4.13 -5.31
C ALA A 95 9.79 4.98 -5.93
N PRO A 96 9.55 6.26 -6.26
CA PRO A 96 10.63 7.16 -6.60
C PRO A 96 11.39 7.55 -5.33
N ASN A 97 12.70 7.76 -5.43
CA ASN A 97 13.44 8.44 -4.37
C ASN A 97 13.10 9.95 -4.42
N ASP A 98 12.83 10.54 -3.26
CA ASP A 98 12.45 11.95 -3.11
C ASP A 98 13.58 12.94 -3.46
N SER A 99 14.80 12.48 -3.71
CA SER A 99 15.92 13.35 -4.04
C SER A 99 15.91 13.76 -5.53
N PRO A 100 15.63 15.04 -5.89
CA PRO A 100 15.62 15.48 -7.28
C PRO A 100 17.01 15.43 -7.94
N ALA A 101 18.08 15.34 -7.15
CA ALA A 101 19.44 15.21 -7.64
C ALA A 101 19.79 13.77 -8.08
N VAL A 102 19.04 12.77 -7.60
CA VAL A 102 19.31 11.36 -7.88
C VAL A 102 18.01 10.73 -8.36
N LEU A 103 17.89 10.59 -9.68
CA LEU A 103 16.84 9.76 -10.28
C LEU A 103 17.08 8.32 -9.85
N GLU A 104 16.49 7.93 -8.71
CA GLU A 104 16.49 6.56 -8.24
C GLU A 104 15.08 6.01 -8.18
N THR A 105 14.96 4.73 -8.49
CA THR A 105 13.72 3.98 -8.31
C THR A 105 13.98 2.82 -7.39
N GLU A 106 13.21 2.77 -6.32
CA GLU A 106 13.24 1.72 -5.32
C GLU A 106 12.14 0.72 -5.66
N ARG A 107 12.51 -0.54 -5.85
CA ARG A 107 11.56 -1.62 -6.11
C ARG A 107 11.62 -2.62 -4.98
N PHE A 108 10.48 -2.85 -4.35
CA PHE A 108 10.34 -3.86 -3.32
C PHE A 108 9.60 -5.08 -3.87
N SER A 109 10.03 -6.27 -3.47
CA SER A 109 9.27 -7.51 -3.63
C SER A 109 9.48 -8.39 -2.41
N GLY A 110 8.39 -8.83 -1.79
CA GLY A 110 8.46 -9.55 -0.54
C GLY A 110 7.13 -10.09 -0.04
N LYS A 111 7.11 -10.38 1.26
CA LYS A 111 5.95 -10.88 1.99
C LYS A 111 5.50 -9.89 3.04
N ILE A 112 4.19 -9.85 3.24
CA ILE A 112 3.54 -9.14 4.34
C ILE A 112 3.02 -10.17 5.33
N GLU A 113 3.43 -10.03 6.59
CA GLU A 113 2.93 -10.83 7.70
C GLU A 113 2.18 -9.91 8.67
N SER A 114 1.54 -10.50 9.68
CA SER A 114 0.76 -9.71 10.64
C SER A 114 1.63 -8.71 11.39
N ASP A 115 2.91 -8.96 11.62
CA ASP A 115 3.80 -8.17 12.47
C ASP A 115 5.01 -7.56 11.71
N LYS A 116 5.21 -7.90 10.44
CA LYS A 116 6.38 -7.45 9.67
C LYS A 116 6.16 -7.49 8.16
N ILE A 117 7.02 -6.79 7.44
CA ILE A 117 7.22 -6.93 5.98
C ILE A 117 8.67 -7.30 5.75
N SER A 118 8.91 -8.32 4.92
CA SER A 118 10.27 -8.76 4.58
C SER A 118 10.41 -9.06 3.10
N GLY A 119 11.57 -8.75 2.51
CA GLY A 119 11.76 -8.96 1.09
C GLY A 119 13.08 -8.40 0.57
N THR A 120 13.14 -8.22 -0.74
CA THR A 120 14.26 -7.60 -1.43
C THR A 120 13.90 -6.18 -1.83
N LEU A 121 14.74 -5.23 -1.45
CA LEU A 121 14.75 -3.88 -1.99
C LEU A 121 15.80 -3.83 -3.10
N THR A 122 15.40 -3.36 -4.28
CA THR A 122 16.29 -3.12 -5.42
C THR A 122 16.28 -1.63 -5.72
N ILE A 123 17.44 -0.98 -5.67
CA ILE A 123 17.56 0.44 -5.98
C ILE A 123 18.23 0.56 -7.35
N PHE A 124 17.53 1.21 -8.28
CA PHE A 124 18.06 1.51 -9.60
C PHE A 124 18.42 2.99 -9.67
N ASN A 125 19.71 3.28 -9.85
CA ASN A 125 20.19 4.63 -10.09
C ASN A 125 20.21 4.89 -11.61
N HIS A 126 19.28 5.70 -12.10
CA HIS A 126 19.10 5.95 -13.53
C HIS A 126 20.26 6.72 -14.15
N TYR A 127 20.93 7.58 -13.38
CA TYR A 127 22.07 8.37 -13.84
C TYR A 127 23.31 7.48 -14.03
N LYS A 128 23.67 6.73 -12.99
CA LYS A 128 24.84 5.83 -13.00
C LYS A 128 24.57 4.50 -13.72
N ARG A 129 23.31 4.21 -14.07
CA ARG A 129 22.84 2.92 -14.59
C ARG A 129 23.29 1.73 -13.74
N THR A 130 23.28 1.92 -12.43
CA THR A 130 23.67 0.89 -11.46
C THR A 130 22.45 0.35 -10.74
N THR A 131 22.57 -0.89 -10.26
CA THR A 131 21.54 -1.55 -9.47
C THR A 131 22.17 -2.08 -8.19
N SER A 132 21.59 -1.73 -7.05
CA SER A 132 21.90 -2.37 -5.77
C SER A 132 20.71 -3.20 -5.31
N LYS A 133 20.99 -4.26 -4.54
CA LYS A 133 19.98 -5.12 -3.92
C LYS A 133 20.32 -5.33 -2.47
N SER A 134 19.33 -5.21 -1.60
CA SER A 134 19.46 -5.46 -0.17
C SER A 134 18.25 -6.24 0.35
N SER A 135 18.46 -7.00 1.41
CA SER A 135 17.35 -7.56 2.18
C SER A 135 16.74 -6.44 3.04
N LEU A 136 15.42 -6.32 3.02
CA LEU A 136 14.69 -5.35 3.83
C LEU A 136 13.75 -6.08 4.78
N LEU A 137 13.79 -5.69 6.06
CA LEU A 137 12.89 -6.16 7.11
C LEU A 137 12.32 -4.94 7.84
N LEU A 138 11.00 -4.78 7.77
CA LEU A 138 10.26 -3.71 8.44
C LEU A 138 9.37 -4.33 9.50
N LYS A 139 9.43 -3.85 10.75
CA LYS A 139 8.54 -4.32 11.82
C LYS A 139 7.32 -3.43 11.90
N ARG A 140 6.17 -4.00 12.22
CA ARG A 140 4.95 -3.22 12.46
C ARG A 140 5.16 -2.24 13.63
N ARG A 141 4.66 -1.01 13.47
CA ARG A 141 4.63 0.03 14.52
C ARG A 141 3.31 0.03 15.27
#